data_AF-A0A7C8HVQ2-F1
#
_entry.id   AF-A0A7C8HVQ2-F1
#
_cell.length_a   1.000
_cell.length_b   1.000
_cell.length_c   1.000
_cell.angle_alpha   90.00
_cell.angle_beta   90.00
_cell.angle_gamma   90.00
#
_symmetry.space_group_name_H-M   'P 1'
#
loop_
_entity.id
_entity.type
_entity.pdbx_description
1 polymer ?
#
loop_
_entity_poly.entity_id
_entity_poly.type
_entity_poly.pdbx_seq_one_letter_code
_entity_poly.pdbx_strand_id
1 'polypeptide(L)'
;MAKYNGAKCRICRREGSKLFLKGDRCYTDKCAFDRRPYAPGQAGRSRKKVSDYAVMLREKQKVRRMYGILEKQFRSYFKKG
;
A
#
# COMPACT_ATOMS: atom_id res chain seq x y z
N MET A 1 17.55 -7.76 -8.72
CA MET A 1 16.07 -7.63 -8.86
C MET A 1 15.63 -6.24 -8.41
N ALA A 2 14.89 -5.51 -9.23
CA ALA A 2 14.38 -4.20 -8.85
C ALA A 2 13.26 -4.34 -7.80
N LYS A 3 13.29 -3.50 -6.77
CA LYS A 3 12.30 -3.44 -5.68
C LYS A 3 11.98 -2.00 -5.32
N TYR A 4 10.84 -1.77 -4.67
CA TYR A 4 10.48 -0.44 -4.20
C TYR A 4 11.34 -0.03 -3.00
N ASN A 5 12.22 0.95 -3.17
CA ASN A 5 13.12 1.46 -2.12
C ASN A 5 12.62 2.75 -1.44
N GLY A 6 11.41 3.22 -1.79
CA GLY A 6 10.86 4.46 -1.23
C GLY A 6 10.29 4.31 0.19
N ALA A 7 9.64 5.38 0.66
CA ALA A 7 9.05 5.44 1.99
C ALA A 7 7.93 4.41 2.21
N LYS A 8 8.24 3.28 2.85
CA LYS A 8 7.30 2.16 3.04
C LYS A 8 6.01 2.51 3.80
N CYS A 9 6.08 3.35 4.84
CA CYS A 9 4.86 3.75 5.57
C CYS A 9 3.91 4.62 4.74
N ARG A 10 4.41 5.29 3.69
CA ARG A 10 3.57 6.04 2.74
C ARG A 10 2.61 5.11 2.01
N ILE A 11 3.05 3.88 1.74
CA ILE A 11 2.22 2.84 1.13
C ILE A 11 1.09 2.44 2.06
N CYS A 12 1.38 2.07 3.32
CA CYS A 12 0.35 1.66 4.28
C CYS A 12 -0.74 2.74 4.43
N ARG A 13 -0.33 4.01 4.52
CA ARG A 13 -1.26 5.16 4.57
C ARG A 13 -2.09 5.32 3.31
N ARG A 14 -1.54 5.05 2.13
CA ARG A 14 -2.28 5.13 0.86
C ARG A 14 -3.27 3.98 0.70
N GLU A 15 -2.91 2.77 1.15
CA GLU A 15 -3.74 1.57 1.06
C GLU A 15 -4.72 1.42 2.24
N GLY A 16 -4.75 2.39 3.16
CA GLY A 16 -5.69 2.40 4.28
C GLY A 16 -5.54 1.22 5.25
N SER A 17 -4.42 0.50 5.21
CA SER A 17 -4.21 -0.75 5.96
C SER A 17 -2.75 -0.92 6.38
N LYS A 18 -2.52 -1.62 7.50
CA LYS A 18 -1.17 -2.00 7.93
C LYS A 18 -0.65 -3.15 7.07
N LEU A 19 0.38 -2.87 6.27
CA LEU A 19 1.07 -3.88 5.45
C LEU A 19 2.35 -4.43 6.11
N PHE A 20 2.66 -4.03 7.34
CA PHE A 20 3.82 -4.51 8.12
C PHE A 20 5.20 -4.45 7.44
N LEU A 21 5.38 -3.55 6.46
CA LEU A 21 6.60 -3.45 5.64
C LEU A 21 7.86 -2.99 6.40
N LYS A 22 7.75 -2.63 7.69
CA LYS A 22 8.86 -2.21 8.56
C LYS A 22 9.08 -3.14 9.76
N GLY A 23 8.47 -4.33 9.78
CA GLY A 23 8.62 -5.27 10.89
C GLY A 23 8.18 -4.67 12.22
N ASP A 24 9.02 -4.80 13.24
CA ASP A 24 8.72 -4.45 14.64
C ASP A 24 8.18 -3.03 14.84
N ARG A 25 8.69 -2.07 14.06
CA ARG A 25 8.23 -0.68 14.13
C ARG A 25 6.73 -0.53 13.83
N CYS A 26 6.13 -1.44 13.07
CA CYS A 26 4.69 -1.40 12.75
C CYS A 26 3.79 -1.77 13.94
N TYR A 27 4.33 -2.40 14.98
CA TYR A 27 3.60 -2.73 16.21
C TYR A 27 3.72 -1.66 17.30
N THR A 28 4.62 -0.69 17.11
CA THR A 28 4.82 0.44 18.05
C THR A 28 3.98 1.65 17.67
N ASP A 29 3.75 2.56 18.63
CA ASP A 29 3.09 3.87 18.42
C ASP A 29 3.85 4.80 17.47
N LYS A 30 5.10 4.46 17.12
CA LYS A 30 5.91 5.18 16.13
C LYS A 30 5.51 4.81 14.69
N CYS A 31 4.53 3.92 14.49
CA CYS A 31 3.99 3.58 13.19
C CYS A 31 3.27 4.81 12.59
N ALA A 32 3.64 5.19 11.37
CA ALA A 32 3.06 6.38 10.75
C ALA A 32 1.60 6.18 10.31
N PHE A 33 1.14 4.93 10.22
CA PHE A 33 -0.27 4.62 9.95
C PHE A 33 -1.15 4.99 11.14
N ASP A 34 -0.77 4.55 12.34
CA ASP A 34 -1.53 4.83 13.58
C ASP A 34 -1.58 6.33 13.87
N ARG A 35 -0.44 7.02 13.71
CA ARG A 35 -0.38 8.48 13.91
C ARG A 35 -1.13 9.28 12.85
N ARG A 36 -1.25 8.76 11.62
CA ARG A 36 -1.82 9.48 10.46
C ARG A 36 -2.60 8.51 9.57
N PRO A 37 -3.81 8.09 9.98
CA PRO A 37 -4.63 7.08 9.30
C PRO A 37 -5.38 7.66 8.09
N TYR A 38 -4.69 8.45 7.27
CA TYR A 38 -5.22 9.06 6.06
C TYR A 38 -4.16 9.07 4.96
N ALA A 39 -4.61 9.19 3.70
CA ALA A 39 -3.73 9.13 2.54
C ALA A 39 -2.61 10.19 2.61
N PRO A 40 -1.44 9.91 2.01
CA PRO A 40 -0.37 10.91 1.90
C PRO A 40 -0.72 12.02 0.90
N GLY A 41 -0.07 13.19 1.06
CA GLY A 41 -0.26 14.37 0.21
C GLY A 41 -1.15 15.45 0.85
N GLN A 42 -1.14 16.66 0.27
CA GLN A 42 -1.90 17.82 0.77
C GLN A 42 -3.41 17.55 0.83
N ALA A 43 -3.97 16.95 -0.24
CA ALA A 43 -5.37 16.55 -0.31
C ALA A 43 -5.65 15.18 0.35
N GLY A 44 -4.74 14.65 1.16
CA GLY A 44 -4.83 13.30 1.72
C GLY A 44 -6.00 13.05 2.68
N ARG A 45 -6.60 14.14 3.20
CA ARG A 45 -7.80 14.11 4.06
C ARG A 45 -9.10 14.30 3.29
N SER A 46 -9.03 14.72 2.02
CA SER A 46 -10.22 14.92 1.19
C SER A 46 -10.86 13.57 0.90
N ARG A 47 -12.17 13.46 1.16
CA ARG A 47 -12.97 12.30 0.81
C ARG A 47 -13.48 12.48 -0.62
N LYS A 48 -13.24 11.49 -1.47
CA LYS A 48 -13.78 11.42 -2.83
C LYS A 48 -14.51 10.11 -3.01
N LYS A 49 -15.61 10.11 -3.77
CA LYS A 49 -16.28 8.87 -4.17
C LYS A 49 -15.29 8.03 -4.97
N VAL A 50 -15.16 6.76 -4.60
CA VAL A 50 -14.27 5.81 -5.26
C VAL A 50 -15.09 5.08 -6.31
N SER A 51 -14.55 4.94 -7.52
CA SER A 51 -15.17 4.11 -8.56
C SER A 51 -14.84 2.64 -8.34
N ASP A 52 -15.64 1.73 -8.91
CA ASP A 52 -15.42 0.29 -8.78
C ASP A 52 -14.04 -0.14 -9.29
N TYR A 53 -13.62 0.44 -10.42
CA TYR A 53 -12.26 0.24 -10.94
C TYR A 53 -11.19 0.70 -9.94
N ALA A 54 -11.38 1.84 -9.28
CA ALA A 54 -10.43 2.32 -8.29
C ALA A 54 -10.37 1.40 -7.07
N VAL A 55 -11.49 0.77 -6.66
CA VAL A 55 -11.50 -0.26 -5.61
C VAL A 55 -10.66 -1.46 -6.04
N MET A 56 -10.94 -2.04 -7.20
CA MET A 56 -10.19 -3.19 -7.74
C MET A 56 -8.70 -2.87 -7.89
N LEU A 57 -8.37 -1.68 -8.38
CA LEU A 57 -6.99 -1.23 -8.51
C LEU A 57 -6.29 -1.15 -7.15
N ARG A 58 -6.96 -0.66 -6.10
CA ARG A 58 -6.37 -0.57 -4.75
C ARG A 58 -6.11 -1.95 -4.18
N GLU A 59 -7.05 -2.88 -4.29
CA GLU A 59 -6.83 -4.26 -3.82
C GLU A 59 -5.64 -4.92 -4.54
N LYS A 60 -5.56 -4.77 -5.86
CA LYS A 60 -4.41 -5.26 -6.62
C LYS A 60 -3.08 -4.66 -6.14
N GLN A 61 -3.04 -3.34 -5.93
CA GLN A 61 -1.84 -2.64 -5.46
C GLN A 61 -1.48 -3.03 -4.02
N LYS A 62 -2.46 -3.30 -3.16
CA LYS A 62 -2.28 -3.76 -1.78
C LYS A 62 -1.52 -5.09 -1.76
N VAL A 63 -2.04 -6.09 -2.48
CA VAL A 63 -1.43 -7.43 -2.55
C VAL A 63 -0.01 -7.35 -3.14
N ARG A 64 0.15 -6.66 -4.27
CA ARG A 64 1.46 -6.49 -4.91
C ARG A 64 2.51 -5.89 -3.97
N ARG A 65 2.13 -4.88 -3.19
CA ARG A 65 3.05 -4.19 -2.28
C ARG A 65 3.31 -4.96 -0.99
N MET A 66 2.35 -5.75 -0.52
CA MET A 66 2.52 -6.66 0.61
C MET A 66 3.64 -7.67 0.34
N TYR A 67 3.64 -8.28 -0.84
CA TYR A 67 4.69 -9.20 -1.28
C TYR A 67 5.96 -8.51 -1.82
N GLY A 68 5.95 -7.17 -1.97
CA GLY A 68 7.11 -6.42 -2.42
C GLY A 68 7.56 -6.68 -3.87
N ILE A 69 6.68 -7.24 -4.72
CA ILE A 69 7.01 -7.62 -6.10
C ILE A 69 6.67 -6.55 -7.14
N LEU A 70 7.29 -6.68 -8.32
CA LEU A 70 7.02 -5.81 -9.46
C LEU A 70 5.69 -6.16 -10.14
N GLU A 71 5.11 -5.18 -10.82
CA GLU A 71 3.83 -5.31 -11.52
C GLU A 71 3.87 -6.41 -12.60
N LYS A 72 4.98 -6.50 -13.37
CA LYS A 72 5.16 -7.53 -14.40
C LYS A 72 5.19 -8.95 -13.80
N GLN A 73 5.88 -9.11 -12.66
CA GLN A 73 5.97 -10.38 -11.95
C GLN A 73 4.63 -10.77 -11.34
N PHE A 74 3.95 -9.82 -10.69
CA PHE A 74 2.59 -10.00 -10.16
C PHE A 74 1.61 -10.44 -11.25
N ARG A 75 1.63 -9.78 -12.42
CA ARG A 75 0.79 -10.15 -13.57
C ARG A 75 1.11 -11.56 -14.09
N SER A 76 2.39 -11.95 -14.09
CA SER A 76 2.76 -13.31 -14.49
C SER A 76 2.25 -14.35 -13.49
N TYR A 77 2.26 -14.07 -12.18
CA TYR A 77 1.72 -15.01 -11.19
C TYR A 77 0.21 -15.14 -11.34
N PHE A 78 -0.50 -14.02 -11.50
CA PHE A 78 -1.94 -14.03 -11.70
C PHE A 78 -2.39 -14.74 -12.98
N LYS A 79 -1.56 -14.77 -14.03
CA LYS A 79 -1.87 -15.48 -15.29
C LYS A 79 -1.51 -16.97 -15.27
N LYS A 80 -0.58 -17.36 -14.40
CA LYS A 80 -0.06 -18.73 -14.33
C LYS A 80 -0.83 -19.59 -13.33
N GLY A 81 -1.36 -18.97 -12.28
CA GLY A 81 -2.39 -19.59 -11.43
C GLY A 81 -3.73 -19.56 -12.16
#